data_AF-A0A7W1MX15-F1
#
_entry.id   AF-A0A7W1MX15-F1
#
_cell.length_a   1.000
_cell.length_b   1.000
_cell.length_c   1.000
_cell.angle_alpha   90.00
_cell.angle_beta   90.00
_cell.angle_gamma   90.00
#
_symmetry.space_group_name_H-M   'P 1'
#
loop_
_entity.id
_entity.type
_entity.pdbx_description
1 polymer ?
#
loop_
_entity_poly.entity_id
_entity_poly.type
_entity_poly.pdbx_seq_one_letter_code
_entity_poly.pdbx_strand_id
1 'polypeptide(L)'
;GRLREEVQYTATDDKGVVFNQDVLTAIELGFMLDNAEAIIMSALERKESRGAHFRMDYEGRNDEEWLKHVNVSANGGDEPEISYSEVTLTQWQPEERTY
;
A
#
# COMPACT_ATOMS: atom_id res chain seq x y z
N GLY A 1 -3.81 14.62 2.29
CA GLY A 1 -4.96 14.10 1.50
C GLY A 1 -6.23 14.16 2.33
N ARG A 2 -7.40 14.43 1.71
CA ARG A 2 -8.66 14.76 2.42
C ARG A 2 -8.99 13.83 3.60
N LEU A 3 -8.95 12.51 3.38
CA LEU A 3 -9.31 11.53 4.42
C LEU A 3 -8.34 11.52 5.61
N ARG A 4 -7.06 11.84 5.38
CA ARG A 4 -6.04 11.91 6.44
C ARG A 4 -6.28 13.12 7.34
N GLU A 5 -6.72 14.23 6.77
CA GLU A 5 -7.12 15.44 7.51
C GLU A 5 -8.40 15.18 8.32
N GLU A 6 -9.40 14.53 7.73
CA GLU A 6 -10.67 14.21 8.40
C GLU A 6 -10.46 13.27 9.60
N VAL A 7 -9.55 12.30 9.52
CA VAL A 7 -9.25 11.38 10.61
C VAL A 7 -8.81 12.09 11.89
N GLN A 8 -8.08 13.21 11.78
CA GLN A 8 -7.61 13.99 12.94
C GLN A 8 -8.75 14.60 13.75
N TYR A 9 -9.94 14.75 13.16
CA TYR A 9 -11.13 15.31 13.80
C TYR A 9 -12.11 14.22 14.26
N THR A 10 -11.71 12.95 14.22
CA THR A 10 -12.55 11.85 14.71
C THR A 10 -12.72 11.95 16.22
N ALA A 11 -13.97 12.08 16.67
CA ALA A 11 -14.30 12.08 18.08
C ALA A 11 -14.65 10.67 18.54
N THR A 12 -14.23 10.32 19.76
CA THR A 12 -14.64 9.10 20.46
C THR A 12 -15.75 9.44 21.47
N ASP A 13 -16.73 8.56 21.61
CA ASP A 13 -17.84 8.75 22.54
C ASP A 13 -17.44 8.31 23.97
N ASP A 14 -16.73 7.18 24.10
CA ASP A 14 -16.23 6.71 25.38
C ASP A 14 -15.13 7.64 25.94
N LYS A 15 -15.33 8.13 27.17
CA LYS A 15 -14.39 8.98 27.93
C LYS A 15 -13.63 8.20 29.02
N GLY A 16 -13.87 6.90 29.13
CA GLY A 16 -13.15 6.01 30.03
C GLY A 16 -11.67 5.93 29.68
N VAL A 17 -10.81 5.79 30.69
CA VAL A 17 -9.35 5.68 30.50
C VAL A 17 -8.85 4.24 30.58
N VAL A 18 -9.71 3.29 30.94
CA VAL A 18 -9.39 1.88 31.11
C VAL A 18 -10.11 1.08 30.02
N PHE A 19 -9.38 0.32 29.21
CA PHE A 19 -9.92 -0.50 28.11
C PHE A 19 -10.80 0.27 27.11
N ASN A 20 -10.45 1.52 26.79
CA ASN A 20 -11.19 2.32 25.81
C ASN A 20 -10.90 1.84 24.38
N GLN A 21 -11.83 1.06 23.83
CA GLN A 21 -11.73 0.54 22.46
C GLN A 21 -11.91 1.65 21.42
N ASP A 22 -12.73 2.66 21.69
CA ASP A 22 -12.96 3.77 20.75
C ASP A 22 -11.65 4.50 20.44
N VAL A 23 -10.83 4.77 21.46
CA VAL A 23 -9.52 5.40 21.29
C VAL A 23 -8.57 4.51 20.48
N LEU A 24 -8.57 3.21 20.75
CA LEU A 24 -7.75 2.26 20.01
C LEU A 24 -8.14 2.24 18.52
N THR A 25 -9.43 2.10 18.22
CA THR A 25 -9.94 2.09 16.85
C THR A 25 -9.69 3.40 16.13
N ALA A 26 -9.79 4.55 16.82
CA ALA A 26 -9.46 5.85 16.22
C ALA A 26 -7.98 5.94 15.80
N ILE A 27 -7.06 5.37 16.60
CA ILE A 27 -5.63 5.29 16.25
C ILE A 27 -5.42 4.33 15.08
N GLU A 28 -6.02 3.14 15.13
CA GLU A 28 -5.91 2.12 14.08
C GLU A 28 -6.43 2.62 12.73
N LEU A 29 -7.48 3.43 12.73
CA LEU A 29 -8.03 4.05 11.52
C LEU A 29 -6.96 4.90 10.79
N GLY A 30 -6.12 5.63 11.52
CA GLY A 30 -4.99 6.36 10.95
C GLY A 30 -4.01 5.43 10.22
N PHE A 31 -3.62 4.33 10.87
CA PHE A 31 -2.73 3.35 10.26
C PHE A 31 -3.35 2.65 9.05
N MET A 32 -4.65 2.42 9.06
CA MET A 32 -5.34 1.86 7.90
C MET A 32 -5.29 2.79 6.69
N LEU A 33 -5.43 4.11 6.90
CA LEU A 33 -5.29 5.09 5.83
C LEU A 33 -3.86 5.12 5.26
N ASP A 34 -2.84 5.04 6.11
CA ASP A 34 -1.44 4.99 5.67
C ASP A 34 -1.19 3.75 4.78
N ASN A 35 -1.72 2.59 5.19
CA ASN A 35 -1.63 1.36 4.40
C ASN A 35 -2.40 1.47 3.07
N ALA A 36 -3.61 2.05 3.10
CA ALA A 36 -4.43 2.23 1.90
C ALA A 36 -3.73 3.14 0.88
N GLU A 37 -3.12 4.23 1.34
CA GLU A 37 -2.34 5.14 0.49
C GLU A 37 -1.14 4.42 -0.13
N ALA A 38 -0.38 3.65 0.64
CA ALA A 38 0.75 2.88 0.12
C ALA A 38 0.32 1.85 -0.95
N ILE A 39 -0.81 1.18 -0.74
CA ILE A 39 -1.39 0.24 -1.72
C ILE A 39 -1.76 0.98 -3.01
N ILE A 40 -2.46 2.11 -2.91
CA ILE A 40 -2.90 2.87 -4.09
C ILE A 40 -1.71 3.42 -4.86
N MET A 41 -0.73 4.00 -4.17
CA MET A 41 0.48 4.56 -4.79
C MET A 41 1.29 3.47 -5.51
N SER A 42 1.50 2.32 -4.86
CA SER A 42 2.20 1.20 -5.50
C SER A 42 1.43 0.59 -6.67
N ALA A 43 0.10 0.52 -6.59
CA ALA A 43 -0.77 0.06 -7.67
C ALA A 43 -0.79 1.03 -8.87
N LEU A 44 -0.74 2.34 -8.60
CA LEU A 44 -0.71 3.36 -9.64
C LEU A 44 0.63 3.36 -10.38
N GLU A 45 1.73 3.24 -9.63
CA GLU A 45 3.07 3.24 -10.19
C GLU A 45 3.37 1.97 -10.99
N ARG A 46 2.91 0.79 -10.52
CA ARG A 46 3.07 -0.48 -11.25
C ARG A 46 2.24 -0.48 -12.53
N LYS A 47 2.92 -0.41 -13.67
CA LYS A 47 2.33 -0.42 -15.03
C LYS A 47 2.45 -1.79 -15.70
N GLU A 48 1.96 -2.81 -15.00
CA GLU A 48 1.84 -4.19 -15.49
C GLU A 48 0.67 -4.90 -14.81
N SER A 49 0.26 -6.05 -15.34
CA SER A 49 -0.62 -6.99 -14.64
C SER A 49 0.16 -8.23 -14.24
N ARG A 50 0.12 -8.59 -12.95
CA ARG A 50 0.82 -9.75 -12.40
C ARG A 50 0.12 -10.31 -11.16
N GLY A 51 -0.26 -11.59 -11.22
CA GLY A 51 -0.91 -12.27 -10.11
C GLY A 51 -2.26 -11.63 -9.75
N ALA A 52 -2.42 -11.18 -8.51
CA ALA A 52 -3.65 -10.53 -8.04
C ALA A 52 -3.77 -9.06 -8.47
N HIS A 53 -2.69 -8.44 -8.95
CA HIS A 53 -2.71 -7.07 -9.43
C HIS A 53 -3.02 -7.07 -10.94
N PHE A 54 -4.20 -6.58 -11.31
CA PHE A 54 -4.65 -6.52 -12.71
C PHE A 54 -5.09 -5.10 -13.08
N ARG A 55 -4.65 -4.65 -14.25
CA ARG A 55 -4.90 -3.32 -14.81
C ARG A 55 -5.38 -3.45 -16.25
N MET A 56 -6.53 -2.86 -16.54
CA MET A 56 -7.11 -2.88 -17.90
C MET A 56 -6.30 -2.07 -18.91
N ASP A 57 -5.50 -1.11 -18.46
CA ASP A 57 -4.60 -0.33 -19.32
C ASP A 57 -3.22 -0.98 -19.52
N TYR A 58 -2.90 -2.03 -18.75
CA TYR A 58 -1.68 -2.82 -18.85
C TYR A 58 -1.97 -4.30 -18.60
N GLU A 59 -2.66 -4.97 -19.53
CA GLU A 59 -3.17 -6.33 -19.34
C GLU A 59 -2.08 -7.41 -19.26
N GLY A 60 -0.91 -7.15 -19.83
CA GLY A 60 0.20 -8.10 -19.91
C GLY A 60 1.17 -8.02 -18.73
N ARG A 61 1.85 -9.13 -18.47
CA ARG A 61 3.02 -9.19 -17.60
C ARG A 61 4.23 -8.59 -18.32
N ASN A 62 4.97 -7.71 -17.65
CA ASN A 62 6.16 -7.06 -18.21
C ASN A 62 7.39 -7.33 -17.33
N ASP A 63 8.13 -8.40 -17.64
CA ASP A 63 9.31 -8.80 -16.89
C ASP A 63 10.56 -7.97 -17.21
N GLU A 64 10.59 -7.27 -18.34
CA GLU A 64 11.74 -6.43 -18.72
C GLU A 64 11.84 -5.19 -17.82
N GLU A 65 10.71 -4.55 -17.52
CA GLU A 65 10.69 -3.30 -16.75
C GLU A 65 10.26 -3.46 -15.29
N TRP A 66 9.48 -4.51 -14.98
CA TRP A 66 8.79 -4.67 -13.68
C TRP A 66 9.18 -5.92 -12.90
N LEU A 67 10.30 -6.55 -13.23
CA LEU A 67 10.94 -7.56 -12.39
C LEU A 67 11.68 -6.91 -11.20
N LYS A 68 10.93 -6.14 -10.42
CA LYS A 68 11.38 -5.37 -9.25
C LYS A 68 10.27 -5.32 -8.20
N HIS A 69 10.66 -5.07 -6.96
CA HIS A 69 9.73 -4.72 -5.89
C HIS A 69 9.51 -3.20 -5.88
N VAL A 70 8.26 -2.80 -5.66
CA VAL A 70 7.90 -1.39 -5.42
C VAL A 70 7.85 -1.23 -3.91
N ASN A 71 8.71 -0.38 -3.37
CA ASN A 71 8.80 -0.09 -1.95
C ASN A 71 8.23 1.30 -1.71
N VAL A 72 7.25 1.39 -0.82
CA VAL A 72 6.65 2.66 -0.41
C VAL A 72 7.04 2.91 1.04
N SER A 73 7.72 4.04 1.28
CA SER A 73 8.26 4.39 2.60
C SER A 73 7.68 5.71 3.08
N ALA A 74 7.22 5.74 4.33
CA ALA A 74 6.84 7.00 4.97
C ALA A 74 8.11 7.78 5.35
N ASN A 75 8.28 8.98 4.79
CA ASN A 75 9.44 9.85 5.02
C ASN A 75 9.21 10.93 6.09
N GLY A 76 8.11 10.84 6.84
CA GLY A 76 7.69 11.85 7.82
C GLY A 76 7.14 13.15 7.20
N GLY A 77 7.06 13.23 5.88
CA GLY A 77 6.33 14.26 5.14
C GLY A 77 4.92 13.80 4.76
N ASP A 78 4.20 14.67 4.03
CA ASP A 78 2.82 14.42 3.61
C ASP A 78 2.68 13.34 2.52
N GLU A 79 3.73 13.12 1.72
CA GLU A 79 3.70 12.19 0.59
C GLU A 79 4.77 11.10 0.75
N PRO A 80 4.37 9.81 0.63
CA PRO A 80 5.29 8.70 0.79
C PRO A 80 6.28 8.62 -0.39
N GLU A 81 7.48 8.13 -0.10
CA GLU A 81 8.53 7.97 -1.09
C GLU A 81 8.44 6.60 -1.76
N ILE A 82 8.51 6.58 -3.09
CA ILE A 82 8.56 5.34 -3.87
C ILE A 82 10.01 5.04 -4.23
N SER A 83 10.45 3.82 -3.89
CA SER A 83 11.74 3.27 -4.28
C SER A 83 11.58 1.87 -4.85
N TYR A 84 12.64 1.34 -5.44
CA TYR A 84 12.63 0.03 -6.08
C TYR A 84 13.74 -0.84 -5.53
N SER A 85 13.47 -2.14 -5.38
CA SER A 85 14.50 -3.13 -5.10
C SER A 85 14.44 -4.28 -6.07
N GLU A 86 15.60 -4.87 -6.36
CA GLU A 86 15.73 -5.96 -7.32
C GLU A 86 15.13 -7.25 -6.78
N VAL A 87 14.49 -8.02 -7.65
CA VAL A 87 14.03 -9.36 -7.31
C VAL A 87 15.25 -10.28 -7.22
N THR A 88 15.41 -10.97 -6.08
CA THR A 88 16.43 -12.01 -5.97
C THR A 88 16.01 -13.22 -6.80
N LEU A 89 16.66 -13.40 -7.94
CA LEU A 89 16.45 -14.57 -8.78
C LEU A 89 17.00 -15.81 -8.07
N THR A 90 16.11 -16.78 -7.84
CA THR A 90 16.49 -18.08 -7.29
C THR A 90 16.75 -19.08 -8.43
N GLN A 91 17.10 -20.32 -8.09
CA GLN A 91 17.29 -21.41 -9.07
C GLN A 91 16.09 -21.65 -10.00
N TRP A 92 14.90 -21.16 -9.65
CA TRP A 92 13.68 -21.24 -10.46
C TRP A 92 13.40 -19.90 -11.12
N GLN A 93 13.44 -19.89 -12.46
CA GLN A 93 13.17 -18.66 -13.22
C GLN A 93 11.68 -18.31 -13.17
N PRO A 94 11.32 -17.01 -13.12
CA PRO A 94 9.93 -16.58 -13.05
C PRO A 94 9.19 -16.86 -14.37
N GLU A 95 8.46 -17.96 -14.49
CA GLU A 95 7.57 -18.21 -15.63
C GLU A 95 6.17 -17.64 -15.42
N GLU A 96 5.43 -17.41 -16.51
CA GLU A 96 4.02 -17.02 -16.47
C GLU A 96 3.16 -18.17 -15.92
N ARG A 97 2.25 -17.86 -14.98
CA ARG A 97 1.39 -18.87 -14.38
C ARG A 97 0.16 -19.06 -15.25
N THR A 98 -0.03 -20.27 -15.77
CA THR A 98 -1.29 -20.68 -16.42
C THR A 98 -2.24 -21.23 -15.35
N TYR A 99 -3.48 -20.73 -15.32
CA TYR A 99 -4.56 -21.19 -14.43
C TYR A 99 -5.65 -21.89 -15.22
#